data_AF-A0A074XR10-F1
#
_entry.id   AF-A0A074XR10-F1
#
_cell.length_a   1.000
_cell.length_b   1.000
_cell.length_c   1.000
_cell.angle_alpha   90.00
_cell.angle_beta   90.00
_cell.angle_gamma   90.00
#
_symmetry.space_group_name_H-M   'P 1'
#
loop_
_entity.id
_entity.type
_entity.pdbx_description
1 polymer ?
#
loop_
_entity_poly.entity_id
_entity_poly.type
_entity_poly.pdbx_seq_one_letter_code
_entity_poly.pdbx_strand_id
1 'polypeptide(L)'
;MSTSLGARHPVHEQPPTKRKRSDDEESSTPKKKAPTKVPSTRKSRTASESERLYKDSTKAIERGIQALDKRVKSLKWLDMNDCILALTIDNYAAAATEHLPNVFELKGMDNGIALAFDLTMAIADISYKDLEMSGWGDAEASYEELDGVLLSLIPSREKPTTSLASLPEVPLRWTPDGVDPSPSGTGRPGTLHQGWTYARKMKREKDRREARRDRRETTQNWVSIALSELKEDRDYLDAYGIEGYFPKSIAALEGILAEQSSPEAASPSGGSA
;
A
#
# COMPACT_ATOMS: atom_id res chain seq x y z
N MET A 1 -51.63 -57.94 -31.87
CA MET A 1 -51.30 -58.67 -30.62
C MET A 1 -50.15 -57.93 -29.96
N SER A 2 -50.45 -56.97 -29.08
CA SER A 2 -50.49 -57.10 -27.59
C SER A 2 -49.10 -56.92 -26.96
N THR A 3 -48.85 -55.75 -26.33
CA THR A 3 -48.67 -55.47 -24.87
C THR A 3 -47.24 -55.78 -24.35
N SER A 4 -46.54 -55.02 -23.49
CA SER A 4 -46.86 -54.12 -22.36
C SER A 4 -45.61 -53.24 -22.09
N LEU A 5 -45.61 -51.91 -21.90
CA LEU A 5 -46.18 -50.99 -20.90
C LEU A 5 -45.46 -50.89 -19.54
N GLY A 6 -45.02 -49.65 -19.23
CA GLY A 6 -45.01 -49.03 -17.91
C GLY A 6 -43.73 -48.23 -17.59
N ALA A 7 -43.70 -46.99 -17.09
CA ALA A 7 -44.59 -45.82 -17.03
C ALA A 7 -43.74 -44.63 -16.49
N ARG A 8 -44.12 -43.38 -16.79
CA ARG A 8 -43.44 -42.12 -16.39
C ARG A 8 -44.18 -41.36 -15.27
N HIS A 9 -43.42 -40.60 -14.45
CA HIS A 9 -43.69 -39.27 -13.80
C HIS A 9 -44.74 -39.13 -12.65
N PRO A 10 -44.87 -38.00 -11.88
CA PRO A 10 -43.91 -37.00 -11.30
C PRO A 10 -44.34 -36.31 -9.92
N VAL A 11 -43.58 -35.27 -9.48
CA VAL A 11 -43.89 -34.05 -8.62
C VAL A 11 -44.28 -34.15 -7.11
N HIS A 12 -43.60 -33.43 -6.19
CA HIS A 12 -44.06 -32.19 -5.47
C HIS A 12 -43.11 -31.69 -4.34
N GLU A 13 -43.05 -30.36 -4.16
CA GLU A 13 -42.31 -29.50 -3.21
C GLU A 13 -42.70 -29.58 -1.70
N GLN A 14 -41.81 -29.00 -0.86
CA GLN A 14 -42.02 -28.19 0.38
C GLN A 14 -41.82 -28.81 1.81
N PRO A 15 -41.52 -27.98 2.86
CA PRO A 15 -40.36 -28.10 3.78
C PRO A 15 -40.69 -28.54 5.23
N PRO A 16 -39.71 -28.82 6.11
CA PRO A 16 -40.03 -29.14 7.50
C PRO A 16 -40.00 -27.92 8.44
N THR A 17 -41.19 -27.62 8.98
CA THR A 17 -41.42 -26.85 10.21
C THR A 17 -41.04 -27.62 11.48
N LYS A 18 -40.44 -26.88 12.42
CA LYS A 18 -40.56 -26.94 13.89
C LYS A 18 -40.65 -28.32 14.56
N ARG A 19 -39.65 -28.66 15.39
CA ARG A 19 -39.82 -29.60 16.51
C ARG A 19 -39.63 -28.90 17.86
N LYS A 20 -40.59 -29.19 18.73
CA LYS A 20 -40.75 -28.78 20.12
C LYS A 20 -40.17 -29.88 21.03
N ARG A 21 -39.70 -29.44 22.19
CA ARG A 21 -39.06 -30.15 23.33
C ARG A 21 -39.71 -31.47 23.75
N SER A 22 -38.87 -32.32 24.36
CA SER A 22 -39.15 -33.05 25.60
C SER A 22 -37.85 -33.28 26.39
N ASP A 23 -37.95 -33.08 27.70
CA ASP A 23 -36.96 -33.21 28.79
C ASP A 23 -36.59 -34.73 29.00
N ASP A 24 -35.61 -35.20 29.78
CA ASP A 24 -34.90 -34.73 30.99
C ASP A 24 -33.67 -35.66 31.27
N GLU A 25 -32.90 -35.32 32.32
CA GLU A 25 -31.91 -36.15 33.09
C GLU A 25 -30.39 -36.12 32.75
N GLU A 26 -29.74 -35.15 33.42
CA GLU A 26 -28.60 -35.26 34.36
C GLU A 26 -27.26 -35.95 33.97
N SER A 27 -26.21 -35.12 33.83
CA SER A 27 -24.85 -35.47 34.29
C SER A 27 -23.98 -34.22 34.50
N SER A 28 -23.48 -34.07 35.73
CA SER A 28 -22.66 -32.96 36.25
C SER A 28 -21.26 -32.86 35.63
N THR A 29 -20.81 -31.64 35.28
CA THR A 29 -19.41 -31.16 35.40
C THR A 29 -19.34 -29.62 35.38
N PRO A 30 -18.28 -28.97 35.93
CA PRO A 30 -18.37 -27.64 36.53
C PRO A 30 -18.35 -26.46 35.53
N LYS A 31 -19.21 -25.47 35.77
CA LYS A 31 -19.26 -24.19 35.03
C LYS A 31 -17.93 -23.43 35.15
N LYS A 32 -17.21 -23.32 34.03
CA LYS A 32 -16.13 -22.32 33.84
C LYS A 32 -16.72 -20.92 34.00
N LYS A 33 -16.15 -20.14 34.93
CA LYS A 33 -16.44 -18.71 35.09
C LYS A 33 -16.16 -17.99 33.76
N ALA A 34 -17.14 -17.21 33.30
CA ALA A 34 -16.96 -16.29 32.19
C ALA A 34 -15.84 -15.29 32.53
N PRO A 35 -14.94 -14.94 31.59
CA PRO A 35 -13.94 -13.93 31.83
C PRO A 35 -14.65 -12.59 32.01
N THR A 36 -14.54 -12.04 33.21
CA THR A 36 -14.96 -10.67 33.54
C THR A 36 -14.25 -9.72 32.59
N LYS A 37 -15.03 -9.06 31.74
CA LYS A 37 -14.56 -8.04 30.80
C LYS A 37 -14.04 -6.86 31.64
N VAL A 38 -12.74 -6.86 31.94
CA VAL A 38 -12.05 -5.69 32.49
C VAL A 38 -12.26 -4.56 31.49
N PRO A 39 -12.81 -3.40 31.89
CA PRO A 39 -12.88 -2.26 31.00
C PRO A 39 -11.45 -1.85 30.70
N SER A 40 -10.97 -2.19 29.49
CA SER A 40 -9.78 -1.55 28.94
C SER A 40 -10.12 -0.07 28.84
N THR A 41 -9.57 0.72 29.77
CA THR A 41 -9.52 2.18 29.66
C THR A 41 -8.57 2.53 28.53
N ARG A 42 -8.95 2.17 27.29
CA ARG A 42 -8.46 2.85 26.10
C ARG A 42 -9.09 4.24 26.17
N LYS A 43 -8.45 5.15 26.90
CA LYS A 43 -8.65 6.59 26.71
C LYS A 43 -8.55 6.79 25.20
N SER A 44 -9.67 6.99 24.52
CA SER A 44 -9.66 7.44 23.14
C SER A 44 -9.03 8.82 23.19
N ARG A 45 -7.69 8.89 23.04
CA ARG A 45 -7.04 10.16 22.75
C ARG A 45 -7.73 10.66 21.49
N THR A 46 -8.44 11.77 21.65
CA THR A 46 -8.94 12.51 20.50
C THR A 46 -7.74 12.77 19.60
N ALA A 47 -7.75 12.21 18.39
CA ALA A 47 -6.66 12.35 17.43
C ALA A 47 -6.32 13.84 17.28
N SER A 48 -5.03 14.18 17.31
CA SER A 48 -4.57 15.55 17.10
C SER A 48 -5.04 16.06 15.74
N GLU A 49 -5.07 17.37 15.57
CA GLU A 49 -5.43 17.97 14.29
C GLU A 49 -4.50 17.50 13.16
N SER A 50 -3.20 17.39 13.44
CA SER A 50 -2.20 16.86 12.50
C SER A 50 -2.46 15.39 12.13
N GLU A 51 -2.82 14.53 13.09
CA GLU A 51 -3.18 13.14 12.81
C GLU A 51 -4.45 13.03 11.96
N ARG A 52 -5.43 13.93 12.15
CA ARG A 52 -6.65 13.96 11.33
C ARG A 52 -6.34 14.40 9.91
N LEU A 53 -5.59 15.49 9.74
CA LEU A 53 -5.20 16.00 8.43
C LEU A 53 -4.41 14.94 7.63
N TYR A 54 -3.47 14.26 8.29
CA TYR A 54 -2.73 13.15 7.68
C TYR A 54 -3.66 12.00 7.24
N LYS A 55 -4.56 11.54 8.11
CA LYS A 55 -5.52 10.45 7.81
C LYS A 55 -6.52 10.82 6.71
N ASP A 56 -6.92 12.07 6.64
CA ASP A 56 -7.86 12.53 5.62
C ASP A 56 -7.15 12.74 4.28
N SER A 57 -5.90 13.21 4.30
CA SER A 57 -5.03 13.32 3.10
C SER A 57 -4.73 11.94 2.50
N THR A 58 -4.34 10.97 3.32
CA THR A 58 -4.08 9.60 2.85
C THR A 58 -5.32 8.94 2.24
N LYS A 59 -6.51 9.16 2.80
CA LYS A 59 -7.78 8.71 2.20
C LYS A 59 -8.09 9.46 0.89
N ALA A 60 -7.79 10.75 0.81
CA ALA A 60 -7.99 11.54 -0.40
C ALA A 60 -7.12 11.01 -1.55
N ILE A 61 -5.84 10.74 -1.27
CA ILE A 61 -4.90 10.08 -2.18
C ILE A 61 -5.48 8.75 -2.68
N GLU A 62 -5.93 7.88 -1.78
CA GLU A 62 -6.52 6.59 -2.16
C GLU A 62 -7.76 6.72 -3.05
N ARG A 63 -8.60 7.72 -2.80
CA ARG A 63 -9.78 7.99 -3.62
C ARG A 63 -9.40 8.53 -5.00
N GLY A 64 -8.42 9.43 -5.08
CA GLY A 64 -7.89 9.96 -6.33
C GLY A 64 -7.37 8.84 -7.23
N ILE A 65 -6.58 7.93 -6.64
CA ILE A 65 -6.09 6.72 -7.30
C ILE A 65 -7.23 5.85 -7.83
N GLN A 66 -8.25 5.57 -7.01
CA GLN A 66 -9.41 4.78 -7.44
C GLN A 66 -10.19 5.44 -8.58
N ALA A 67 -10.21 6.77 -8.63
CA ALA A 67 -10.84 7.52 -9.72
C ALA A 67 -10.03 7.40 -11.02
N LEU A 68 -8.70 7.49 -10.95
CA LEU A 68 -7.81 7.25 -12.10
C LEU A 68 -7.97 5.80 -12.60
N ASP A 69 -7.96 4.81 -11.71
CA ASP A 69 -8.16 3.40 -12.07
C ASP A 69 -9.50 3.16 -12.79
N LYS A 70 -10.57 3.85 -12.36
CA LYS A 70 -11.88 3.78 -13.01
C LYS A 70 -11.84 4.41 -14.40
N ARG A 71 -11.12 5.52 -14.58
CA ARG A 71 -10.92 6.15 -15.90
C ARG A 71 -10.18 5.20 -16.84
N VAL A 72 -9.06 4.61 -16.41
CA VAL A 72 -8.32 3.58 -17.16
C VAL A 72 -9.24 2.43 -17.57
N LYS A 73 -10.06 1.90 -16.64
CA LYS A 73 -11.00 0.80 -16.95
C LYS A 73 -12.13 1.20 -17.90
N SER A 74 -12.56 2.46 -17.87
CA SER A 74 -13.67 2.98 -18.68
C SER A 74 -13.27 3.26 -20.12
N LEU A 75 -11.98 3.56 -20.35
CA LEU A 75 -11.34 3.51 -21.65
C LEU A 75 -11.30 2.03 -22.03
N LYS A 76 -12.26 1.59 -22.85
CA LYS A 76 -12.43 0.18 -23.20
C LYS A 76 -11.10 -0.39 -23.71
N TRP A 77 -10.71 -1.56 -23.22
CA TRP A 77 -9.59 -2.43 -23.68
C TRP A 77 -9.54 -2.72 -25.20
N LEU A 78 -10.41 -2.13 -26.00
CA LEU A 78 -10.50 -2.31 -27.44
C LEU A 78 -9.37 -1.61 -28.19
N ASP A 79 -8.72 -0.62 -27.59
CA ASP A 79 -7.48 -0.08 -28.15
C ASP A 79 -6.50 0.28 -27.02
N MET A 80 -5.59 -0.64 -26.72
CA MET A 80 -4.55 -0.43 -25.71
C MET A 80 -3.67 0.79 -26.06
N ASN A 81 -3.57 1.12 -27.36
CA ASN A 81 -2.89 2.34 -27.82
C ASN A 81 -3.62 3.61 -27.38
N ASP A 82 -4.96 3.65 -27.38
CA ASP A 82 -5.71 4.83 -26.92
C ASP A 82 -5.60 5.04 -25.40
N CYS A 83 -5.50 3.97 -24.61
CA CYS A 83 -5.24 4.07 -23.16
C CYS A 83 -3.83 4.59 -22.85
N ILE A 84 -2.82 4.10 -23.57
CA ILE A 84 -1.42 4.56 -23.46
C ILE A 84 -1.31 6.05 -23.81
N LEU A 85 -2.14 6.53 -24.74
CA LEU A 85 -2.17 7.95 -25.13
C LEU A 85 -3.00 8.85 -24.19
N ALA A 86 -3.93 8.29 -23.40
CA ALA A 86 -4.87 9.08 -22.60
C ALA A 86 -4.40 9.36 -21.17
N LEU A 87 -3.59 8.48 -20.58
CA LEU A 87 -3.03 8.65 -19.24
C LEU A 87 -1.54 8.29 -19.26
N THR A 88 -0.70 9.27 -18.96
CA THR A 88 0.74 9.12 -18.81
C THR A 88 1.14 9.05 -17.34
N ILE A 89 2.37 8.66 -17.07
CA ILE A 89 2.96 8.77 -15.74
C ILE A 89 2.85 10.20 -15.18
N ASP A 90 2.89 11.23 -16.02
CA ASP A 90 2.74 12.64 -15.63
C ASP A 90 1.36 12.92 -15.03
N ASN A 91 0.32 12.26 -15.51
CA ASN A 91 -1.01 12.41 -14.92
C ASN A 91 -1.05 11.87 -13.49
N TYR A 92 -0.34 10.77 -13.23
CA TYR A 92 -0.22 10.22 -11.87
C TYR A 92 0.67 11.10 -11.01
N ALA A 93 1.79 11.58 -11.54
CA ALA A 93 2.70 12.46 -10.82
C ALA A 93 2.03 13.79 -10.46
N ALA A 94 1.34 14.43 -11.41
CA ALA A 94 0.58 15.66 -11.18
C ALA A 94 -0.57 15.46 -10.18
N ALA A 95 -1.34 14.37 -10.31
CA ALA A 95 -2.40 14.07 -9.34
C ALA A 95 -1.84 13.79 -7.93
N ALA A 96 -0.63 13.24 -7.85
CA ALA A 96 0.04 13.02 -6.58
C ALA A 96 0.47 14.35 -5.94
N THR A 97 1.04 15.28 -6.73
CA THR A 97 1.53 16.58 -6.23
C THR A 97 0.40 17.53 -5.80
N GLU A 98 -0.84 17.33 -6.25
CA GLU A 98 -2.03 18.06 -5.72
C GLU A 98 -2.18 17.96 -4.19
N HIS A 99 -1.55 16.96 -3.56
CA HIS A 99 -1.59 16.76 -2.12
C HIS A 99 -0.44 17.43 -1.34
N LEU A 100 0.51 18.08 -2.02
CA LEU A 100 1.63 18.80 -1.39
C LEU A 100 1.23 19.93 -0.44
N PRO A 101 0.16 20.72 -0.67
CA PRO A 101 -0.28 21.73 0.29
C PRO A 101 -0.49 21.16 1.70
N ASN A 102 -1.04 19.96 1.81
CA ASN A 102 -1.26 19.30 3.10
C ASN A 102 0.05 18.84 3.76
N VAL A 103 1.09 18.53 2.96
CA VAL A 103 2.43 18.24 3.48
C VAL A 103 3.01 19.49 4.14
N PHE A 104 2.91 20.65 3.47
CA PHE A 104 3.40 21.91 4.01
C PHE A 104 2.63 22.36 5.25
N GLU A 105 1.31 22.15 5.27
CA GLU A 105 0.48 22.38 6.45
C GLU A 105 0.93 21.50 7.62
N LEU A 106 1.04 20.17 7.40
CA LEU A 106 1.55 19.25 8.42
C LEU A 106 2.95 19.64 8.93
N LYS A 107 3.84 20.07 8.03
CA LYS A 107 5.19 20.52 8.40
C LYS A 107 5.17 21.69 9.40
N GLY A 108 4.17 22.57 9.30
CA GLY A 108 4.00 23.71 10.20
C GLY A 108 3.30 23.41 11.53
N MET A 109 2.77 22.19 11.71
CA MET A 109 2.03 21.79 12.92
C MET A 109 2.93 21.12 13.97
N ASP A 110 2.50 21.19 15.23
CA ASP A 110 3.17 20.51 16.34
C ASP A 110 3.26 18.99 16.10
N ASN A 111 4.48 18.46 16.17
CA ASN A 111 4.80 17.06 15.87
C ASN A 111 4.39 16.60 14.45
N GLY A 112 4.13 17.53 13.53
CA GLY A 112 3.65 17.23 12.20
C GLY A 112 4.74 16.86 11.19
N ILE A 113 6.02 17.06 11.52
CA ILE A 113 7.16 16.70 10.64
C ILE A 113 7.15 15.23 10.24
N ALA A 114 6.94 14.31 11.20
CA ALA A 114 6.90 12.89 10.91
C ALA A 114 5.73 12.55 9.97
N LEU A 115 4.56 13.14 10.21
CA LEU A 115 3.37 12.97 9.37
C LEU A 115 3.53 13.57 7.97
N ALA A 116 4.19 14.73 7.86
CA ALA A 116 4.52 15.35 6.59
C ALA A 116 5.47 14.48 5.78
N PHE A 117 6.48 13.89 6.43
CA PHE A 117 7.40 12.94 5.80
C PHE A 117 6.65 11.71 5.29
N ASP A 118 5.85 11.07 6.15
CA ASP A 118 5.15 9.83 5.81
C ASP A 118 4.08 10.08 4.71
N LEU A 119 3.47 11.28 4.70
CA LEU A 119 2.58 11.71 3.62
C LEU A 119 3.34 11.91 2.30
N THR A 120 4.53 12.53 2.34
CA THR A 120 5.37 12.70 1.15
C THR A 120 5.77 11.35 0.56
N MET A 121 6.14 10.38 1.40
CA MET A 121 6.41 9.00 0.97
C MET A 121 5.17 8.33 0.35
N ALA A 122 3.98 8.59 0.88
CA ALA A 122 2.73 8.08 0.31
C ALA A 122 2.39 8.73 -1.05
N ILE A 123 2.74 10.01 -1.25
CA ILE A 123 2.62 10.72 -2.52
C ILE A 123 3.64 10.15 -3.53
N ALA A 124 4.88 9.91 -3.11
CA ALA A 124 5.92 9.34 -3.95
C ALA A 124 5.53 7.96 -4.51
N ASP A 125 4.99 7.07 -3.67
CA ASP A 125 4.58 5.70 -4.01
C ASP A 125 3.43 5.65 -5.05
N ILE A 126 2.69 6.75 -5.22
CA ILE A 126 1.56 6.83 -6.16
C ILE A 126 1.90 7.60 -7.44
N SER A 127 2.96 8.41 -7.40
CA SER A 127 3.37 9.30 -8.49
C SER A 127 3.76 8.58 -9.78
N TYR A 128 4.15 7.31 -9.70
CA TYR A 128 4.51 6.48 -10.85
C TYR A 128 3.51 5.33 -11.10
N LYS A 129 2.33 5.39 -10.47
CA LYS A 129 1.39 4.26 -10.50
C LYS A 129 0.98 3.90 -11.95
N ASP A 130 0.83 2.60 -12.20
CA ASP A 130 0.41 2.01 -13.48
C ASP A 130 1.35 2.29 -14.66
N LEU A 131 2.64 2.52 -14.40
CA LEU A 131 3.71 2.65 -15.39
C LEU A 131 3.61 1.69 -16.59
N GLU A 132 3.31 0.42 -16.34
CA GLU A 132 3.19 -0.62 -17.39
C GLU A 132 1.97 -0.45 -18.32
N MET A 133 1.00 0.40 -17.94
CA MET A 133 -0.28 0.61 -18.61
C MET A 133 -0.49 2.07 -19.06
N SER A 134 0.38 2.98 -18.62
CA SER A 134 0.36 4.39 -18.98
C SER A 134 1.37 4.70 -20.08
N GLY A 135 1.17 5.81 -20.77
CA GLY A 135 2.17 6.36 -21.69
C GLY A 135 3.41 6.87 -20.96
N TRP A 136 4.55 6.77 -21.64
CA TRP A 136 5.79 7.45 -21.24
C TRP A 136 5.57 8.95 -21.26
N GLY A 137 5.74 9.59 -20.11
CA GLY A 137 5.64 11.03 -19.93
C GLY A 137 6.93 11.60 -19.33
N ASP A 138 6.96 12.92 -19.17
CA ASP A 138 8.05 13.64 -18.53
C ASP A 138 7.70 13.99 -17.06
N ALA A 139 7.82 13.00 -16.18
CA ALA A 139 7.53 13.15 -14.76
C ALA A 139 8.70 13.76 -13.96
N GLU A 140 9.81 14.09 -14.61
CA GLU A 140 11.06 14.55 -13.96
C GLU A 140 10.81 15.76 -13.07
N ALA A 141 10.06 16.76 -13.56
CA ALA A 141 9.73 17.95 -12.79
C ALA A 141 8.94 17.64 -11.51
N SER A 142 8.02 16.67 -11.57
CA SER A 142 7.25 16.25 -10.39
C SER A 142 8.14 15.49 -9.39
N TYR A 143 9.06 14.67 -9.89
CA TYR A 143 10.02 13.97 -9.02
C TYR A 143 11.02 14.93 -8.38
N GLU A 144 11.49 15.95 -9.10
CA GLU A 144 12.36 16.97 -8.54
C GLU A 144 11.65 17.77 -7.43
N GLU A 145 10.39 18.16 -7.63
CA GLU A 145 9.59 18.85 -6.62
C GLU A 145 9.44 17.97 -5.36
N LEU A 146 9.04 16.72 -5.53
CA LEU A 146 8.86 15.79 -4.42
C LEU A 146 10.19 15.49 -3.70
N ASP A 147 11.29 15.36 -4.43
CA ASP A 147 12.63 15.17 -3.86
C ASP A 147 13.03 16.39 -3.02
N GLY A 148 12.79 17.60 -3.51
CA GLY A 148 13.02 18.83 -2.76
C GLY A 148 12.19 18.92 -1.47
N VAL A 149 10.91 18.54 -1.53
CA VAL A 149 10.03 18.50 -0.36
C VAL A 149 10.53 17.50 0.67
N LEU A 150 10.80 16.26 0.25
CA LEU A 150 11.27 15.19 1.14
C LEU A 150 12.63 15.54 1.77
N LEU A 151 13.56 16.06 0.96
CA LEU A 151 14.86 16.54 1.41
C LEU A 151 14.73 17.62 2.49
N SER A 152 13.75 18.51 2.38
CA SER A 152 13.51 19.54 3.41
C SER A 152 13.00 18.98 4.74
N LEU A 153 12.44 17.77 4.75
CA LEU A 153 11.86 17.11 5.92
C LEU A 153 12.87 16.20 6.63
N ILE A 154 13.78 15.58 5.88
CA ILE A 154 14.78 14.62 6.40
C ILE A 154 15.58 15.19 7.60
N PRO A 155 16.19 16.40 7.54
CA PRO A 155 16.97 16.93 8.66
C PRO A 155 16.12 17.32 9.87
N SER A 156 14.83 17.58 9.66
CA SER A 156 13.91 18.04 10.70
C SER A 156 13.30 16.89 11.50
N ARG A 157 13.46 15.64 11.03
CA ARG A 157 12.92 14.46 11.69
C ARG A 157 13.93 13.91 12.70
N GLU A 158 13.44 13.49 13.86
CA GLU A 158 14.28 12.89 14.90
C GLU A 158 15.00 11.64 14.35
N LYS A 159 16.35 11.65 14.42
CA LYS A 159 17.16 10.55 13.91
C LYS A 159 16.88 9.28 14.74
N PRO A 160 16.67 8.12 14.09
CA PRO A 160 16.42 6.90 14.83
C PRO A 160 17.68 6.50 15.62
N THR A 161 17.51 6.19 16.90
CA THR A 161 18.60 5.75 17.78
C THR A 161 18.89 4.25 17.64
N THR A 162 18.00 3.50 16.99
CA THR A 162 18.04 2.04 16.90
C THR A 162 18.12 1.61 15.45
N SER A 163 19.15 0.81 15.13
CA SER A 163 19.24 0.09 13.87
C SER A 163 18.30 -1.13 13.89
N LEU A 164 17.72 -1.48 12.74
CA LEU A 164 16.96 -2.71 12.56
C LEU A 164 17.83 -3.78 11.94
N ALA A 165 17.85 -4.96 12.54
CA ALA A 165 18.51 -6.14 11.97
C ALA A 165 17.84 -6.62 10.66
N SER A 166 16.53 -6.43 10.55
CA SER A 166 15.74 -6.77 9.36
C SER A 166 14.52 -5.86 9.24
N LEU A 167 14.18 -5.44 8.02
CA LEU A 167 12.97 -4.66 7.75
C LEU A 167 11.73 -5.56 7.79
N PRO A 168 10.58 -5.07 8.29
CA PRO A 168 9.31 -5.76 8.13
C PRO A 168 9.02 -6.07 6.66
N GLU A 169 8.56 -7.30 6.41
CA GLU A 169 8.28 -7.79 5.08
C GLU A 169 7.12 -7.02 4.43
N VAL A 170 7.33 -6.61 3.18
CA VAL A 170 6.33 -5.96 2.35
C VAL A 170 6.09 -6.89 1.16
N PRO A 171 4.83 -7.09 0.72
CA PRO A 171 4.55 -7.87 -0.47
C PRO A 171 5.39 -7.38 -1.66
N LEU A 172 6.01 -8.32 -2.38
CA LEU A 172 6.77 -7.97 -3.58
C LEU A 172 5.88 -7.26 -4.60
N ARG A 173 6.49 -6.37 -5.38
CA ARG A 173 5.86 -5.74 -6.54
C ARG A 173 5.29 -6.82 -7.47
N TRP A 174 4.15 -6.52 -8.09
CA TRP A 174 3.55 -7.41 -9.07
C TRP A 174 4.49 -7.61 -10.27
N THR A 175 4.72 -8.87 -10.66
CA THR A 175 5.39 -9.24 -11.91
C THR A 175 4.47 -10.10 -12.78
N PRO A 176 4.48 -9.92 -14.11
CA PRO A 176 3.68 -10.73 -15.03
C PRO A 176 4.01 -12.23 -15.01
N ASP A 177 5.25 -12.60 -14.66
CA ASP A 177 5.80 -13.96 -14.78
C ASP A 177 5.18 -14.99 -13.82
N GLY A 178 4.35 -14.57 -12.87
CA GLY A 178 3.63 -15.45 -11.93
C GLY A 178 2.23 -15.89 -12.40
N VAL A 179 1.85 -15.60 -13.65
CA VAL A 179 0.54 -15.95 -14.21
C VAL A 179 0.67 -17.21 -15.05
N ASP A 180 0.10 -18.31 -14.55
CA ASP A 180 0.01 -19.58 -15.27
C ASP A 180 -0.68 -19.35 -16.63
N PRO A 181 -0.02 -19.63 -17.77
CA PRO A 181 -0.62 -19.44 -19.09
C PRO A 181 -1.90 -20.29 -19.16
N SER A 182 -3.00 -19.63 -19.48
CA SER A 182 -4.31 -20.27 -19.54
C SER A 182 -4.25 -21.55 -20.40
N PRO A 183 -4.82 -22.68 -19.95
CA PRO A 183 -4.73 -23.97 -20.66
C PRO A 183 -5.50 -24.00 -21.99
N SER A 184 -6.23 -22.94 -22.33
CA SER A 184 -6.83 -22.77 -23.65
C SER A 184 -5.75 -22.43 -24.67
N GLY A 185 -5.32 -23.43 -25.45
CA GLY A 185 -4.28 -23.40 -26.49
C GLY A 185 -4.50 -22.46 -27.68
N THR A 186 -5.07 -21.28 -27.46
CA THR A 186 -5.08 -20.14 -28.38
C THR A 186 -4.22 -19.05 -27.76
N GLY A 187 -3.08 -18.73 -28.37
CA GLY A 187 -2.02 -17.85 -27.85
C GLY A 187 -2.38 -16.38 -27.57
N ARG A 188 -3.66 -16.05 -27.38
CA ARG A 188 -4.11 -14.78 -26.80
C ARG A 188 -4.97 -15.07 -25.57
N PRO A 189 -4.62 -14.56 -24.39
CA PRO A 189 -5.48 -14.67 -23.22
C PRO A 189 -6.81 -13.98 -23.50
N GLY A 190 -7.94 -14.67 -23.26
CA GLY A 190 -9.26 -14.08 -23.45
C GLY A 190 -9.46 -12.84 -22.57
N THR A 191 -10.35 -11.93 -22.97
CA THR A 191 -10.65 -10.66 -22.26
C THR A 191 -10.99 -10.85 -20.78
N LEU A 192 -11.63 -11.97 -20.43
CA LEU A 192 -11.88 -12.33 -19.03
C LEU A 192 -10.57 -12.59 -18.27
N HIS A 193 -9.65 -13.37 -18.82
CA HIS A 193 -8.36 -13.67 -18.20
C HIS A 193 -7.53 -12.38 -17.99
N GLN A 194 -7.52 -11.48 -18.98
CA GLN A 194 -6.88 -10.17 -18.85
C GLN A 194 -7.49 -9.33 -17.70
N GLY A 195 -8.82 -9.31 -17.58
CA GLY A 195 -9.52 -8.64 -16.48
C GLY A 195 -9.21 -9.23 -15.10
N TRP A 196 -9.11 -10.56 -14.99
CA TRP A 196 -8.73 -11.25 -13.76
C TRP A 196 -7.28 -10.96 -13.35
N THR A 197 -6.33 -11.02 -14.29
CA THR A 197 -4.92 -10.70 -14.07
C THR A 197 -4.75 -9.24 -13.63
N TYR A 198 -5.46 -8.32 -14.28
CA TYR A 198 -5.47 -6.91 -13.90
C TYR A 198 -6.01 -6.71 -12.47
N ALA A 199 -7.16 -7.30 -12.13
CA ALA A 199 -7.72 -7.20 -10.79
C ALA A 199 -6.75 -7.72 -9.71
N ARG A 200 -6.02 -8.79 -10.01
CA ARG A 200 -5.01 -9.36 -9.11
C ARG A 200 -3.80 -8.44 -8.94
N LYS A 201 -3.31 -7.83 -10.02
CA LYS A 201 -2.27 -6.78 -9.99
C LYS A 201 -2.71 -5.63 -9.09
N MET A 202 -3.88 -5.05 -9.35
CA MET A 202 -4.40 -3.90 -8.57
C MET A 202 -4.55 -4.22 -7.10
N LYS A 203 -5.01 -5.42 -6.76
CA LYS A 203 -5.10 -5.87 -5.37
C LYS A 203 -3.72 -6.01 -4.73
N ARG A 204 -2.77 -6.67 -5.39
CA ARG A 204 -1.40 -6.83 -4.85
C ARG A 204 -0.72 -5.48 -4.63
N GLU A 205 -0.78 -4.59 -5.61
CA GLU A 205 -0.19 -3.25 -5.47
C GLU A 205 -0.89 -2.43 -4.38
N LYS A 206 -2.20 -2.61 -4.17
CA LYS A 206 -2.89 -2.00 -3.03
C LYS A 206 -2.38 -2.56 -1.71
N ASP A 207 -2.35 -3.88 -1.55
CA ASP A 207 -1.90 -4.54 -0.33
C ASP A 207 -0.43 -4.17 -0.01
N ARG A 208 0.42 -4.05 -1.05
CA ARG A 208 1.81 -3.61 -0.94
C ARG A 208 1.93 -2.19 -0.38
N ARG A 209 1.15 -1.24 -0.90
CA ARG A 209 1.16 0.16 -0.43
C ARG A 209 0.63 0.30 1.00
N GLU A 210 -0.40 -0.45 1.36
CA GLU A 210 -0.90 -0.52 2.74
C GLU A 210 0.20 -1.05 3.68
N ALA A 211 0.88 -2.13 3.30
CA ALA A 211 1.99 -2.68 4.10
C ALA A 211 3.18 -1.70 4.23
N ARG A 212 3.55 -0.98 3.16
CA ARG A 212 4.58 0.08 3.21
C ARG A 212 4.18 1.20 4.18
N ARG A 213 2.92 1.65 4.12
CA ARG A 213 2.41 2.67 5.05
C ARG A 213 2.44 2.18 6.49
N ASP A 214 1.90 0.99 6.76
CA ASP A 214 1.90 0.40 8.10
C ASP A 214 3.33 0.26 8.63
N ARG A 215 4.28 -0.11 7.78
CA ARG A 215 5.70 -0.19 8.13
C ARG A 215 6.27 1.16 8.56
N ARG A 216 5.99 2.24 7.81
CA ARG A 216 6.41 3.62 8.16
C ARG A 216 5.81 4.09 9.48
N GLU A 217 4.54 3.78 9.73
CA GLU A 217 3.80 4.24 10.92
C GLU A 217 4.16 3.47 12.20
N THR A 218 4.55 2.20 12.08
CA THR A 218 4.79 1.32 13.25
C THR A 218 6.25 1.21 13.65
N THR A 219 7.17 1.53 12.74
CA THR A 219 8.59 1.23 12.91
C THR A 219 9.41 2.50 13.13
N GLN A 220 10.26 2.50 14.15
CA GLN A 220 11.02 3.68 14.54
C GLN A 220 12.19 4.01 13.60
N ASN A 221 12.79 3.01 12.94
CA ASN A 221 13.89 3.19 11.98
C ASN A 221 13.35 3.60 10.60
N TRP A 222 12.85 4.83 10.53
CA TRP A 222 12.28 5.42 9.33
C TRP A 222 13.32 5.62 8.21
N VAL A 223 14.60 5.83 8.56
CA VAL A 223 15.68 6.06 7.58
C VAL A 223 15.88 4.83 6.70
N SER A 224 16.06 3.66 7.31
CA SER A 224 16.26 2.41 6.56
C SER A 224 15.04 2.03 5.72
N ILE A 225 13.84 2.28 6.25
CA ILE A 225 12.58 2.02 5.53
C ILE A 225 12.48 2.93 4.31
N ALA A 226 12.60 4.24 4.49
CA ALA A 226 12.47 5.21 3.41
C ALA A 226 13.53 4.98 2.33
N LEU A 227 14.78 4.72 2.73
CA LEU A 227 15.86 4.45 1.78
C LEU A 227 15.59 3.19 0.95
N SER A 228 15.13 2.11 1.59
CA SER A 228 14.80 0.87 0.90
C SER A 228 13.66 1.06 -0.10
N GLU A 229 12.62 1.82 0.26
CA GLU A 229 11.47 2.08 -0.61
C GLU A 229 11.86 2.95 -1.80
N LEU A 230 12.60 4.04 -1.56
CA LEU A 230 13.03 4.94 -2.63
C LEU A 230 13.98 4.27 -3.61
N LYS A 231 14.91 3.41 -3.13
CA LYS A 231 15.80 2.64 -4.01
C LYS A 231 15.05 1.60 -4.82
N GLU A 232 14.15 0.84 -4.19
CA GLU A 232 13.32 -0.15 -4.91
C GLU A 232 12.51 0.54 -6.03
N ASP A 233 11.96 1.71 -5.75
CA ASP A 233 11.14 2.46 -6.69
C ASP A 233 11.98 3.12 -7.79
N ARG A 234 13.15 3.68 -7.46
CA ARG A 234 14.13 4.17 -8.43
C ARG A 234 14.57 3.05 -9.37
N ASP A 235 15.03 1.92 -8.83
CA ASP A 235 15.53 0.81 -9.64
C ASP A 235 14.43 0.24 -10.55
N TYR A 236 13.17 0.25 -10.08
CA TYR A 236 12.02 -0.09 -10.91
C TYR A 236 11.86 0.90 -12.05
N LEU A 237 11.89 2.21 -11.80
CA LEU A 237 11.71 3.24 -12.82
C LEU A 237 12.87 3.28 -13.84
N ASP A 238 14.11 3.11 -13.36
CA ASP A 238 15.32 3.03 -14.18
C ASP A 238 15.25 1.84 -15.16
N ALA A 239 14.67 0.70 -14.75
CA ALA A 239 14.47 -0.46 -15.62
C ALA A 239 13.54 -0.18 -16.82
N TYR A 240 12.77 0.91 -16.74
CA TYR A 240 11.90 1.41 -17.79
C TYR A 240 12.44 2.70 -18.44
N GLY A 241 13.66 3.13 -18.11
CA GLY A 241 14.30 4.32 -18.67
C GLY A 241 13.79 5.65 -18.09
N ILE A 242 13.12 5.61 -16.93
CA ILE A 242 12.69 6.81 -16.20
C ILE A 242 13.70 7.10 -15.11
N GLU A 243 14.50 8.14 -15.31
CA GLU A 243 15.56 8.55 -14.40
C GLU A 243 15.09 9.66 -13.44
N GLY A 244 15.96 10.09 -12.52
CA GLY A 244 15.72 11.26 -11.67
C GLY A 244 14.82 11.02 -10.44
N TYR A 245 14.51 9.76 -10.12
CA TYR A 245 13.67 9.44 -8.96
C TYR A 245 14.40 9.65 -7.62
N PHE A 246 14.12 10.76 -6.95
CA PHE A 246 14.58 11.13 -5.59
C PHE A 246 16.11 11.04 -5.32
N PRO A 247 16.99 11.46 -6.23
CA PRO A 247 18.43 11.30 -6.06
C PRO A 247 18.98 12.00 -4.80
N LYS A 248 18.49 13.21 -4.47
CA LYS A 248 19.03 14.01 -3.35
C LYS A 248 18.58 13.44 -2.01
N SER A 249 17.31 13.04 -1.89
CA SER A 249 16.78 12.41 -0.68
C SER A 249 17.41 11.05 -0.42
N ILE A 250 17.64 10.24 -1.46
CA ILE A 250 18.36 8.97 -1.33
C ILE A 250 19.77 9.22 -0.76
N ALA A 251 20.53 10.14 -1.34
CA ALA A 251 21.88 10.47 -0.87
C ALA A 251 21.88 10.98 0.58
N ALA A 252 20.91 11.81 0.96
CA ALA A 252 20.77 12.30 2.33
C ALA A 252 20.51 11.17 3.34
N LEU A 253 19.64 10.21 2.99
CA LEU A 253 19.34 9.05 3.84
C LEU A 253 20.54 8.10 3.94
N GLU A 254 21.28 7.88 2.86
CA GLU A 254 22.53 7.12 2.86
C GLU A 254 23.58 7.75 3.80
N GLY A 255 23.71 9.09 3.75
CA GLY A 255 24.59 9.83 4.65
C GLY A 255 24.25 9.59 6.12
N ILE A 256 22.96 9.65 6.48
CA ILE A 256 22.52 9.40 7.86
C ILE A 256 22.86 7.96 8.30
N LEU A 257 22.67 6.95 7.43
CA LEU A 257 23.03 5.57 7.77
C LEU A 257 24.54 5.39 7.92
N ALA A 258 25.34 6.02 7.06
CA ALA A 258 26.79 5.97 7.14
C ALA A 258 27.29 6.56 8.48
N GLU A 259 26.76 7.70 8.90
CA GLU A 259 27.02 8.30 10.23
C GLU A 259 26.66 7.36 11.38
N GLN A 260 25.50 6.68 11.30
CA GLN A 260 25.05 5.75 12.34
C GLN A 260 25.91 4.48 12.41
N SER A 261 26.49 4.05 11.28
CA SER A 261 27.38 2.88 11.21
C SER A 261 28.82 3.17 11.61
N SER A 262 29.21 4.45 11.65
CA SER A 262 30.54 4.91 12.05
C SER A 262 30.46 5.59 13.42
N PRO A 263 30.51 4.85 14.54
CA PRO A 263 30.68 5.47 15.84
C PRO A 263 32.08 6.07 15.88
N GLU A 264 32.19 7.36 15.58
CA GLU A 264 33.43 8.09 15.81
C GLU A 264 33.82 7.96 17.29
N ALA A 265 35.09 7.64 17.46
CA ALA A 265 35.69 7.13 18.69
C ALA A 265 35.29 7.95 19.92
N ALA A 266 34.89 7.22 20.96
CA ALA A 266 34.86 7.74 22.32
C ALA A 266 36.13 8.54 22.59
N SER A 267 35.98 9.84 22.84
CA SER A 267 37.00 10.67 23.46
C SER A 267 37.55 9.94 24.69
N PRO A 268 38.85 9.63 24.78
CA PRO A 268 39.46 9.43 26.08
C PRO A 268 39.58 10.81 26.73
N SER A 269 38.64 11.04 27.64
CA SER A 269 38.73 12.01 28.72
C SER A 269 40.13 12.01 29.36
N GLY A 270 40.68 13.21 29.59
CA GLY A 270 41.38 13.53 30.83
C GLY A 270 42.77 12.90 31.02
N GLY A 271 43.78 13.49 30.40
CA GLY A 271 45.14 13.45 30.94
C GLY A 271 45.31 14.60 31.94
N SER A 272 45.00 14.36 33.21
CA SER A 272 45.56 15.16 34.31
C SER A 272 46.95 14.63 34.65
N ALA A 273 47.97 15.47 34.50
CA ALA A 273 49.15 15.52 35.36
C ALA A 273 49.76 16.92 35.26
#